data_AF-A0A2S5QYH4-F1
#
_entry.id   AF-A0A2S5QYH4-F1
#
_cell.length_a   1.000
_cell.length_b   1.000
_cell.length_c   1.000
_cell.angle_alpha   90.00
_cell.angle_beta   90.00
_cell.angle_gamma   90.00
#
_symmetry.space_group_name_H-M   'P 1'
#
loop_
_entity.id
_entity.type
_entity.pdbx_description
1 polymer ?
#
loop_
_entity_poly.entity_id
_entity_poly.type
_entity_poly.pdbx_seq_one_letter_code
_entity_poly.pdbx_strand_id
1 'polypeptide(L)'
;MFSDNEIKSTYAGRGLPEVGLNITYNNNNFQIFNQFRYGEDSGTFLVYNFMQYTFNVADEFNVSVRGGKLRHDLALYNTTRVNPKTRQGIIMPQGVYWDVFNEFLTSGVGVGMSIQYKDVELSYTIDDPTVIDSKKTARVFYGPMLNDTNTSFGSHQVASISYSPRNLPLTAKASWAGINFGNDTGPAMPSISPKTVGNDVTAEIISFGIEYKLDQWILSGETVWFKTVDKEWSKDLDSIS
;
A
#
# COMPACT_ATOMS: atom_id res chain seq x y z
N MET A 1 43.24 23.18 8.13
CA MET A 1 42.31 24.10 8.79
C MET A 1 40.92 23.64 8.39
N PHE A 2 40.39 22.66 9.13
CA PHE A 2 39.08 22.06 8.90
C PHE A 2 38.17 22.63 9.99
N SER A 3 37.13 23.37 9.60
CA SER A 3 36.18 23.97 10.53
C SER A 3 35.09 22.96 10.90
N ASP A 4 34.93 22.75 12.21
CA ASP A 4 33.66 22.52 12.93
C ASP A 4 32.70 21.51 12.27
N ASN A 5 32.78 20.20 12.50
CA ASN A 5 32.57 19.51 13.78
C ASN A 5 31.33 19.99 14.58
N GLU A 6 30.16 20.08 13.93
CA GLU A 6 28.89 19.84 14.62
C GLU A 6 28.56 18.35 14.63
N ILE A 7 29.05 17.69 15.66
CA ILE A 7 28.45 16.48 16.22
C ILE A 7 27.04 16.88 16.66
N LYS A 8 26.02 16.60 15.83
CA LYS A 8 24.63 16.60 16.29
C LYS A 8 24.45 15.42 17.22
N SER A 9 24.65 15.72 18.50
CA SER A 9 24.45 14.84 19.64
C SER A 9 23.05 14.25 19.63
N THR A 10 23.00 12.94 19.78
CA THR A 10 22.04 12.16 20.56
C THR A 10 21.17 13.00 21.51
N TYR A 11 20.03 13.48 21.02
CA TYR A 11 18.88 13.75 21.86
C TYR A 11 17.83 12.71 21.51
N ALA A 12 17.55 11.83 22.47
CA ALA A 12 16.29 11.12 22.55
C ALA A 12 15.18 12.18 22.60
N GLY A 13 14.70 12.61 21.44
CA GLY A 13 13.58 13.53 21.31
C GLY A 13 12.40 12.89 22.00
N ARG A 14 11.95 13.50 23.11
CA ARG A 14 10.61 13.27 23.64
C ARG A 14 9.62 13.82 22.62
N GLY A 15 9.43 13.12 21.51
CA GLY A 15 8.29 13.39 20.64
C GLY A 15 7.03 13.27 21.48
N LEU A 16 6.14 14.25 21.36
CA LEU A 16 4.82 14.17 21.99
C LEU A 16 4.17 12.81 21.66
N PRO A 17 3.42 12.21 22.60
CA PRO A 17 2.75 10.94 22.35
C PRO A 17 1.85 11.08 21.11
N GLU A 18 1.95 10.12 20.19
CA GLU A 18 1.04 10.01 19.06
C GLU A 18 -0.38 9.77 19.60
N VAL A 19 -1.33 10.63 19.22
CA VAL A 19 -2.74 10.47 19.59
C VAL A 19 -3.54 10.09 18.36
N GLY A 20 -4.22 8.94 18.42
CA GLY A 20 -5.12 8.46 17.38
C GLY A 20 -6.58 8.49 17.85
N LEU A 21 -7.48 8.95 16.99
CA LEU A 21 -8.93 8.90 17.20
C LEU A 21 -9.60 8.11 16.09
N ASN A 22 -10.38 7.09 16.46
CA ASN A 22 -11.20 6.31 15.54
C ASN A 22 -12.67 6.53 15.83
N ILE A 23 -13.44 6.94 14.81
CA ILE A 23 -14.90 7.10 14.90
C ILE A 23 -15.53 6.14 13.91
N THR A 24 -16.37 5.24 14.41
CA THR A 24 -17.11 4.28 13.58
C THR A 24 -18.60 4.42 13.84
N TYR A 25 -19.36 4.61 12.78
CA TYR A 25 -20.81 4.43 12.78
C TYR A 25 -21.14 3.22 11.92
N ASN A 26 -21.96 2.31 12.43
CA ASN A 26 -22.41 1.13 11.70
C ASN A 26 -23.90 0.92 11.97
N ASN A 27 -24.69 0.86 10.90
CA ASN A 27 -26.11 0.55 10.94
C ASN A 27 -26.45 -0.46 9.86
N ASN A 28 -26.58 -1.73 10.25
CA ASN A 28 -26.90 -2.90 9.43
C ASN A 28 -26.04 -3.05 8.17
N ASN A 29 -26.35 -2.25 7.15
CA ASN A 29 -25.76 -2.28 5.83
C ASN A 29 -24.87 -1.08 5.54
N PHE A 30 -24.86 -0.07 6.40
CA PHE A 30 -24.13 1.18 6.16
C PHE A 30 -23.09 1.42 7.25
N GLN A 31 -21.87 1.73 6.83
CA GLN A 31 -20.75 2.03 7.71
C GLN A 31 -20.10 3.35 7.31
N ILE A 32 -19.76 4.15 8.32
CA ILE A 32 -18.83 5.27 8.19
C ILE A 32 -17.65 5.00 9.12
N PHE A 33 -16.44 5.15 8.60
CA PHE A 33 -15.21 5.02 9.38
C PHE A 33 -14.33 6.25 9.17
N ASN A 34 -13.85 6.82 10.27
CA ASN A 34 -12.91 7.93 10.29
C ASN A 34 -11.75 7.60 11.22
N GLN A 35 -10.53 7.85 10.78
CA GLN A 35 -9.33 7.78 11.59
C GLN A 35 -8.52 9.06 11.45
N PHE A 36 -8.25 9.69 12.59
CA PHE A 36 -7.38 10.85 12.72
C PHE A 36 -6.14 10.46 13.52
N ARG A 37 -4.99 11.03 13.16
CA ARG A 37 -3.75 10.93 13.93
C ARG A 37 -3.15 12.32 14.12
N TYR A 38 -2.61 12.57 15.30
CA TYR A 38 -1.86 13.77 15.64
C TYR A 38 -0.47 13.39 16.19
N GLY A 39 0.58 14.02 15.65
CA GLY A 39 1.97 13.84 16.09
C GLY A 39 2.83 15.07 15.76
N GLU A 40 3.86 15.32 16.57
CA GLU A 40 4.69 16.54 16.53
C GLU A 40 5.45 16.71 15.21
N ASP A 41 5.89 15.61 14.60
CA ASP A 41 6.69 15.63 13.36
C ASP A 41 5.85 15.83 12.08
N SER A 42 4.51 15.72 12.15
CA SER A 42 3.64 15.67 10.96
C SER A 42 2.26 16.35 11.08
N GLY A 43 1.91 16.89 12.25
CA GLY A 43 0.64 17.59 12.48
C GLY A 43 -0.59 16.67 12.62
N THR A 44 -1.78 17.22 12.46
CA THR A 44 -3.05 16.46 12.41
C THR A 44 -3.27 15.95 10.99
N PHE A 45 -3.45 14.65 10.81
CA PHE A 45 -3.76 14.07 9.51
C PHE A 45 -4.92 13.08 9.57
N LEU A 46 -5.76 13.17 8.54
CA LEU A 46 -6.80 12.19 8.26
C LEU A 46 -6.13 10.97 7.63
N VAL A 47 -6.11 9.86 8.35
CA VAL A 47 -5.49 8.60 7.89
C VAL A 47 -6.46 7.87 6.98
N TYR A 48 -7.69 7.67 7.44
CA TYR A 48 -8.76 6.98 6.71
C TYR A 48 -10.08 7.72 6.89
N ASN A 49 -10.86 7.77 5.82
CA ASN A 49 -12.22 8.32 5.84
C ASN A 49 -13.00 7.62 4.74
N PHE A 50 -13.90 6.74 5.09
CA PHE A 50 -14.71 6.08 4.08
C PHE A 50 -16.13 5.85 4.55
N MET A 51 -17.01 5.77 3.56
CA MET A 51 -18.36 5.27 3.70
C MET A 51 -18.46 3.96 2.93
N GLN A 52 -19.15 2.98 3.49
CA GLN A 52 -19.39 1.69 2.87
C GLN A 52 -20.87 1.36 2.97
N TYR A 53 -21.41 0.79 1.90
CA TYR A 53 -22.71 0.16 1.89
C TYR A 53 -22.58 -1.30 1.46
N THR A 54 -23.19 -2.21 2.23
CA THR A 54 -23.17 -3.66 2.02
C THR A 54 -24.57 -4.14 1.63
N PHE A 55 -24.68 -4.70 0.43
CA PHE A 55 -25.84 -5.41 -0.08
C PHE A 55 -25.76 -6.87 0.36
N ASN A 56 -26.66 -7.29 1.24
CA ASN A 56 -26.84 -8.71 1.58
C ASN A 56 -27.70 -9.35 0.50
N VAL A 57 -27.07 -9.99 -0.48
CA VAL A 57 -27.74 -10.51 -1.68
C VAL A 57 -28.41 -11.86 -1.39
N ALA A 58 -27.74 -12.72 -0.62
CA ALA A 58 -28.25 -14.00 -0.14
C ALA A 58 -27.51 -14.42 1.14
N ASP A 59 -27.90 -15.56 1.72
CA ASP A 59 -27.16 -16.17 2.83
C ASP A 59 -25.70 -16.41 2.42
N GLU A 60 -24.78 -15.88 3.23
CA GLU A 60 -23.33 -15.95 2.99
C GLU A 60 -22.85 -15.27 1.70
N PHE A 61 -23.68 -14.44 1.04
CA PHE A 61 -23.32 -13.70 -0.17
C PHE A 61 -23.59 -12.19 -0.02
N ASN A 62 -22.50 -11.44 0.12
CA ASN A 62 -22.53 -10.00 0.34
C ASN A 62 -21.72 -9.27 -0.72
N VAL A 63 -22.22 -8.12 -1.17
CA VAL A 63 -21.49 -7.19 -2.03
C VAL A 63 -21.37 -5.88 -1.30
N SER A 64 -20.17 -5.33 -1.15
CA SER A 64 -19.95 -4.03 -0.52
C SER A 64 -19.36 -3.05 -1.51
N VAL A 65 -19.82 -1.81 -1.46
CA VAL A 65 -19.22 -0.68 -2.20
C VAL A 65 -18.79 0.35 -1.18
N ARG A 66 -17.56 0.86 -1.32
CA ARG A 66 -16.96 1.85 -0.44
C ARG A 66 -16.38 3.02 -1.23
N GLY A 67 -16.41 4.20 -0.64
CA GLY A 67 -15.83 5.41 -1.23
C GLY A 67 -15.24 6.34 -0.17
N GLY A 68 -14.22 7.09 -0.56
CA GLY A 68 -13.51 8.05 0.29
C GLY A 68 -12.00 7.82 0.26
N LYS A 69 -11.31 8.20 1.33
CA LYS A 69 -9.91 7.84 1.57
C LYS A 69 -9.82 6.40 2.08
N LEU A 70 -9.61 5.49 1.13
CA LEU A 70 -9.56 4.05 1.29
C LEU A 70 -8.15 3.58 1.59
N ARG A 71 -8.05 2.41 2.22
CA ARG A 71 -6.80 1.69 2.38
C ARG A 71 -6.65 0.69 1.24
N HIS A 72 -5.44 0.56 0.70
CA HIS A 72 -5.17 -0.43 -0.33
C HIS A 72 -5.15 -1.84 0.29
N ASP A 73 -5.91 -2.75 -0.31
CA ASP A 73 -6.03 -4.13 0.12
C ASP A 73 -4.94 -5.03 -0.51
N LEU A 74 -3.71 -4.52 -0.59
CA LEU A 74 -2.59 -5.22 -1.19
C LEU A 74 -1.81 -5.99 -0.14
N ALA A 75 -1.50 -7.26 -0.38
CA ALA A 75 -0.70 -8.12 0.48
C ALA A 75 -1.38 -8.45 1.83
N LEU A 76 -0.98 -9.56 2.43
CA LEU A 76 -1.42 -10.05 3.74
C LEU A 76 -0.91 -9.12 4.85
N TYR A 77 0.40 -8.82 4.86
CA TYR A 77 1.00 -8.05 5.96
C TYR A 77 0.68 -6.56 5.92
N ASN A 78 0.41 -5.99 4.75
CA ASN A 78 -0.10 -4.62 4.71
C ASN A 78 -1.40 -4.55 5.52
N THR A 79 -2.39 -5.38 5.20
CA THR A 79 -3.71 -5.32 5.85
C THR A 79 -3.68 -5.51 7.37
N THR A 80 -2.81 -6.38 7.88
CA THR A 80 -2.74 -6.72 9.31
C THR A 80 -1.86 -5.76 10.13
N ARG A 81 -0.89 -5.05 9.52
CA ARG A 81 0.14 -4.33 10.29
C ARG A 81 -0.23 -2.91 10.76
N VAL A 82 -0.83 -2.10 9.89
CA VAL A 82 -1.03 -0.65 10.17
C VAL A 82 -2.35 -0.38 10.88
N ASN A 83 -3.23 -1.38 10.97
CA ASN A 83 -4.44 -1.25 11.76
C ASN A 83 -4.12 -1.71 13.20
N PRO A 84 -4.18 -0.82 14.20
CA PRO A 84 -3.91 -1.17 15.60
C PRO A 84 -4.79 -2.31 16.11
N LYS A 85 -5.97 -2.51 15.51
CA LYS A 85 -6.91 -3.60 15.84
C LYS A 85 -6.43 -4.98 15.38
N THR A 86 -5.63 -5.04 14.30
CA THR A 86 -5.13 -6.30 13.73
C THR A 86 -3.61 -6.44 13.82
N ARG A 87 -2.92 -5.43 14.37
CA ARG A 87 -1.46 -5.39 14.55
C ARG A 87 -1.02 -6.52 15.47
N GLN A 88 -0.57 -7.61 14.87
CA GLN A 88 0.06 -8.72 15.60
C GLN A 88 1.48 -8.29 16.02
N GLY A 89 1.95 -8.73 17.18
CA GLY A 89 3.31 -8.50 17.67
C GLY A 89 4.38 -9.31 16.93
N ILE A 90 4.22 -9.52 15.62
CA ILE A 90 5.10 -10.34 14.79
C ILE A 90 6.29 -9.49 14.30
N ILE A 91 7.50 -10.02 14.49
CA ILE A 91 8.71 -9.50 13.85
C ILE A 91 8.69 -9.98 12.40
N MET A 92 8.41 -9.07 11.47
CA MET A 92 8.36 -9.40 10.05
C MET A 92 9.78 -9.51 9.45
N PRO A 93 9.99 -10.32 8.41
CA PRO A 93 11.23 -10.33 7.65
C PRO A 93 11.47 -8.95 7.01
N GLN A 94 12.62 -8.34 7.29
CA GLN A 94 12.99 -7.01 6.80
C GLN A 94 12.94 -6.88 5.26
N GLY A 95 13.05 -7.99 4.52
CA GLY A 95 13.05 -8.00 3.04
C GLY A 95 11.69 -7.78 2.38
N VAL A 96 10.58 -8.14 3.04
CA VAL A 96 9.21 -7.83 2.56
C VAL A 96 8.82 -6.39 2.93
N TYR A 97 9.59 -5.79 3.83
CA TYR A 97 9.27 -4.56 4.50
C TYR A 97 10.09 -3.38 3.95
N TRP A 98 9.82 -2.99 2.70
CA TRP A 98 10.33 -1.73 2.18
C TRP A 98 9.41 -0.58 2.62
N ASP A 99 9.95 0.35 3.40
CA ASP A 99 9.23 1.52 3.94
C ASP A 99 8.49 2.34 2.87
N VAL A 100 8.93 2.27 1.61
CA VAL A 100 8.25 2.94 0.50
C VAL A 100 6.88 2.34 0.18
N PHE A 101 6.65 1.03 0.35
CA PHE A 101 5.28 0.49 0.23
C PHE A 101 4.35 1.06 1.29
N ASN A 102 4.88 1.36 2.47
CA ASN A 102 4.09 1.98 3.52
C ASN A 102 3.77 3.44 3.18
N GLU A 103 4.71 4.21 2.64
CA GLU A 103 4.45 5.61 2.27
C GLU A 103 3.51 5.77 1.07
N PHE A 104 3.52 4.78 0.18
CA PHE A 104 2.86 4.84 -1.11
C PHE A 104 1.54 4.06 -1.19
N LEU A 105 1.45 2.91 -0.52
CA LEU A 105 0.29 2.02 -0.55
C LEU A 105 -0.51 2.03 0.74
N THR A 106 -0.37 3.07 1.55
CA THR A 106 -1.17 3.23 2.76
C THR A 106 -2.62 3.54 2.43
N SER A 107 -2.86 4.50 1.53
CA SER A 107 -4.21 4.96 1.21
C SER A 107 -4.30 5.79 -0.06
N GLY A 108 -5.45 5.77 -0.69
CA GLY A 108 -5.83 6.62 -1.80
C GLY A 108 -7.25 7.14 -1.65
N VAL A 109 -7.59 8.22 -2.36
CA VAL A 109 -8.97 8.70 -2.44
C VAL A 109 -9.62 8.07 -3.66
N GLY A 110 -10.67 7.30 -3.47
CA GLY A 110 -11.33 6.61 -4.56
C GLY A 110 -12.50 5.75 -4.14
N VAL A 111 -12.75 4.71 -4.93
CA VAL A 111 -13.87 3.80 -4.77
C VAL A 111 -13.39 2.35 -4.81
N GLY A 112 -14.05 1.51 -4.01
CA GLY A 112 -13.76 0.09 -3.97
C GLY A 112 -15.04 -0.73 -3.89
N MET A 113 -14.91 -1.97 -4.32
CA MET A 113 -15.95 -2.98 -4.23
C MET A 113 -15.35 -4.23 -3.59
N SER A 114 -16.10 -4.90 -2.73
CA SER A 114 -15.78 -6.25 -2.29
C SER A 114 -16.97 -7.18 -2.46
N ILE A 115 -16.69 -8.43 -2.81
CA ILE A 115 -17.65 -9.49 -2.99
C ILE A 115 -17.23 -10.59 -2.03
N GLN A 116 -18.08 -10.91 -1.05
CA GLN A 116 -17.84 -11.98 -0.10
C GLN A 116 -18.83 -13.10 -0.37
N TYR A 117 -18.31 -14.30 -0.64
CA TYR A 117 -19.09 -15.52 -0.71
C TYR A 117 -18.47 -16.59 0.19
N LYS A 118 -19.19 -16.93 1.26
CA LYS A 118 -18.71 -17.87 2.30
C LYS A 118 -17.35 -17.41 2.86
N ASP A 119 -16.34 -18.22 2.63
CA ASP A 119 -14.99 -18.09 3.13
C ASP A 119 -14.07 -17.33 2.14
N VAL A 120 -14.61 -16.89 0.99
CA VAL A 120 -13.86 -16.18 -0.06
C VAL A 120 -14.29 -14.72 -0.12
N GLU A 121 -13.32 -13.82 -0.20
CA GLU A 121 -13.53 -12.40 -0.48
C GLU A 121 -12.72 -11.98 -1.70
N LEU A 122 -13.37 -11.36 -2.68
CA LEU A 122 -12.74 -10.66 -3.79
C LEU A 122 -12.87 -9.16 -3.53
N SER A 123 -11.80 -8.40 -3.67
CA SER A 123 -11.83 -6.95 -3.57
C SER A 123 -11.17 -6.29 -4.78
N TYR A 124 -11.71 -5.14 -5.18
CA TYR A 124 -11.16 -4.29 -6.21
C TYR A 124 -11.27 -2.83 -5.77
N THR A 125 -10.25 -2.02 -5.99
CA THR A 125 -10.24 -0.60 -5.64
C THR A 125 -9.53 0.17 -6.74
N ILE A 126 -10.10 1.32 -7.09
CA ILE A 126 -9.47 2.33 -7.94
C ILE A 126 -9.44 3.64 -7.17
N ASP A 127 -8.26 4.24 -7.06
CA ASP A 127 -8.06 5.45 -6.27
C ASP A 127 -6.89 6.29 -6.78
N ASP A 128 -6.85 7.54 -6.33
CA ASP A 128 -5.68 8.40 -6.46
C ASP A 128 -4.86 8.32 -5.16
N PRO A 129 -3.59 7.90 -5.23
CA PRO A 129 -2.79 7.64 -4.04
C PRO A 129 -2.53 8.91 -3.23
N THR A 130 -2.58 8.79 -1.91
CA THR A 130 -2.04 9.83 -1.03
C THR A 130 -0.56 9.55 -0.77
N VAL A 131 0.33 10.21 -1.50
CA VAL A 131 1.78 10.04 -1.35
C VAL A 131 2.33 11.07 -0.37
N ILE A 132 2.95 10.60 0.71
CA ILE A 132 3.53 11.45 1.76
C ILE A 132 4.82 12.12 1.28
N ASP A 133 5.69 11.35 0.61
CA ASP A 133 6.95 11.83 0.04
C ASP A 133 7.10 11.27 -1.38
N SER A 134 6.74 12.09 -2.37
CA SER A 134 6.80 11.73 -3.79
C SER A 134 8.23 11.48 -4.26
N LYS A 135 9.20 12.26 -3.75
CA LYS A 135 10.63 12.13 -4.12
C LYS A 135 11.23 10.83 -3.60
N LYS A 136 10.96 10.48 -2.34
CA LYS A 136 11.42 9.21 -1.76
C LYS A 136 10.78 8.00 -2.46
N THR A 137 9.49 8.09 -2.76
CA THR A 137 8.78 7.04 -3.51
C THR A 137 9.37 6.87 -4.90
N ALA A 138 9.53 7.95 -5.67
CA ALA A 138 10.11 7.92 -7.01
C ALA A 138 11.52 7.32 -7.02
N ARG A 139 12.36 7.67 -6.02
CA ARG A 139 13.72 7.15 -5.88
C ARG A 139 13.79 5.65 -5.67
N VAL A 140 12.83 5.04 -4.98
CA VAL A 140 12.85 3.58 -4.76
C VAL A 140 12.42 2.80 -6.00
N PHE A 141 11.44 3.31 -6.75
CA PHE A 141 10.98 2.62 -7.95
C PHE A 141 11.86 2.86 -9.19
N TYR A 142 12.55 4.00 -9.28
CA TYR A 142 13.35 4.38 -10.46
C TYR A 142 14.83 4.70 -10.15
N GLY A 143 15.25 4.50 -8.91
CA GLY A 143 16.62 4.81 -8.48
C GLY A 143 16.91 6.32 -8.42
N PRO A 144 18.20 6.71 -8.29
CA PRO A 144 18.61 8.11 -8.12
C PRO A 144 18.37 9.00 -9.35
N MET A 145 17.78 8.47 -10.42
CA MET A 145 17.65 9.15 -11.71
C MET A 145 16.45 10.11 -11.77
N LEU A 146 15.50 9.99 -10.82
CA LEU A 146 14.40 10.93 -10.60
C LEU A 146 14.72 11.84 -9.41
N ASN A 147 15.72 12.71 -9.55
CA ASN A 147 16.19 13.50 -8.41
C ASN A 147 15.42 14.82 -8.19
N ASP A 148 14.46 15.21 -9.05
CA ASP A 148 13.84 16.54 -8.88
C ASP A 148 12.46 16.81 -9.48
N THR A 149 11.73 15.81 -9.99
CA THR A 149 10.39 16.07 -10.53
C THR A 149 9.31 15.87 -9.48
N ASN A 150 8.36 16.81 -9.42
CA ASN A 150 7.11 16.65 -8.68
C ASN A 150 6.27 15.59 -9.40
N THR A 151 6.60 14.32 -9.18
CA THR A 151 5.99 13.20 -9.86
C THR A 151 4.49 13.19 -9.54
N SER A 152 3.66 13.47 -10.55
CA SER A 152 2.21 13.37 -10.42
C SER A 152 1.81 11.91 -10.63
N PHE A 153 1.44 11.24 -9.55
CA PHE A 153 0.94 9.87 -9.63
C PHE A 153 -0.47 9.86 -10.26
N GLY A 154 -0.68 8.98 -11.22
CA GLY A 154 -2.02 8.71 -11.75
C GLY A 154 -2.80 7.75 -10.86
N SER A 155 -4.03 7.42 -11.26
CA SER A 155 -4.89 6.51 -10.50
C SER A 155 -4.30 5.10 -10.44
N HIS A 156 -4.43 4.45 -9.29
CA HIS A 156 -4.00 3.08 -9.03
C HIS A 156 -5.17 2.13 -9.04
N GLN A 157 -4.85 0.87 -9.30
CA GLN A 157 -5.81 -0.21 -9.24
C GLN A 157 -5.26 -1.29 -8.32
N VAL A 158 -6.08 -1.76 -7.40
CA VAL A 158 -5.71 -2.83 -6.47
C VAL A 158 -6.80 -3.89 -6.51
N ALA A 159 -6.41 -5.13 -6.78
CA ALA A 159 -7.29 -6.28 -6.74
C ALA A 159 -6.76 -7.29 -5.72
N SER A 160 -7.64 -7.94 -4.97
CA SER A 160 -7.25 -9.05 -4.10
C SER A 160 -8.29 -10.15 -4.04
N ILE A 161 -7.83 -11.35 -3.76
CA ILE A 161 -8.66 -12.49 -3.38
C ILE A 161 -8.13 -13.06 -2.07
N SER A 162 -9.01 -13.27 -1.11
CA SER A 162 -8.72 -13.83 0.20
C SER A 162 -9.58 -15.06 0.42
N TYR A 163 -9.00 -16.09 1.04
CA TYR A 163 -9.68 -17.30 1.46
C TYR A 163 -9.40 -17.56 2.94
N SER A 164 -10.46 -17.61 3.75
CA SER A 164 -10.40 -17.82 5.20
C SER A 164 -11.49 -18.81 5.65
N PRO A 165 -11.26 -20.13 5.51
CA PRO A 165 -12.23 -21.17 5.86
C PRO A 165 -12.68 -21.10 7.33
N ARG A 166 -13.98 -21.23 7.59
CA ARG A 166 -14.53 -21.19 8.96
C ARG A 166 -13.98 -22.27 9.91
N ASN A 167 -13.59 -23.43 9.38
CA ASN A 167 -13.20 -24.59 10.18
C ASN A 167 -11.68 -24.79 10.27
N LEU A 168 -10.89 -23.89 9.68
CA LEU A 168 -9.45 -23.95 9.72
C LEU A 168 -8.93 -22.55 10.06
N PRO A 169 -8.00 -22.42 11.01
CA PRO A 169 -7.40 -21.12 11.35
C PRO A 169 -6.36 -20.69 10.29
N LEU A 170 -6.76 -20.74 9.02
CA LEU A 170 -5.96 -20.48 7.83
C LEU A 170 -6.51 -19.24 7.13
N THR A 171 -5.62 -18.37 6.68
CA THR A 171 -5.91 -17.30 5.74
C THR A 171 -4.92 -17.38 4.60
N ALA A 172 -5.40 -17.44 3.37
CA ALA A 172 -4.58 -17.33 2.17
C ALA A 172 -5.04 -16.10 1.38
N LYS A 173 -4.09 -15.33 0.84
CA LYS A 173 -4.39 -14.12 0.09
C LYS A 173 -3.51 -13.99 -1.14
N ALA A 174 -4.11 -13.61 -2.25
CA ALA A 174 -3.41 -13.14 -3.43
C ALA A 174 -3.85 -11.72 -3.74
N SER A 175 -2.95 -10.89 -4.24
CA SER A 175 -3.31 -9.55 -4.66
C SER A 175 -2.41 -9.03 -5.76
N TRP A 176 -2.96 -8.10 -6.53
CA TRP A 176 -2.29 -7.38 -7.60
C TRP A 176 -2.51 -5.88 -7.39
N ALA A 177 -1.49 -5.08 -7.70
CA ALA A 177 -1.63 -3.63 -7.83
C ALA A 177 -0.98 -3.14 -9.11
N GLY A 178 -1.72 -2.31 -9.86
CA GLY A 178 -1.21 -1.49 -10.95
C GLY A 178 -1.01 -0.07 -10.46
N ILE A 179 0.23 0.38 -10.43
CA ILE A 179 0.63 1.66 -9.87
C ILE A 179 1.04 2.59 -11.00
N ASN A 180 0.29 3.68 -11.19
CA ASN A 180 0.61 4.70 -12.18
C ASN A 180 1.48 5.82 -11.55
N PHE A 181 2.69 5.97 -12.07
CA PHE A 181 3.65 7.01 -11.67
C PHE A 181 3.54 8.28 -12.53
N GLY A 182 2.57 8.34 -13.44
CA GLY A 182 2.37 9.43 -14.39
C GLY A 182 3.42 9.45 -15.50
N ASN A 183 3.48 10.58 -16.19
CA ASN A 183 4.31 10.81 -17.37
C ASN A 183 5.49 11.79 -17.14
N ASP A 184 5.58 12.41 -15.96
CA ASP A 184 6.66 13.34 -15.58
C ASP A 184 7.92 12.56 -15.15
N THR A 185 8.48 11.90 -16.15
CA THR A 185 9.72 11.17 -16.04
C THR A 185 10.88 12.14 -16.22
N GLY A 186 11.76 12.23 -15.22
CA GLY A 186 12.83 13.23 -15.15
C GLY A 186 13.76 13.23 -16.38
N PRO A 187 14.69 14.20 -16.48
CA PRO A 187 15.44 14.50 -17.70
C PRO A 187 16.29 13.33 -18.24
N ALA A 188 16.56 12.31 -17.42
CA ALA A 188 17.29 11.12 -17.82
C ALA A 188 16.40 10.07 -18.51
N MET A 189 15.07 10.07 -18.29
CA MET A 189 14.20 9.02 -18.82
C MET A 189 14.18 8.92 -20.35
N PRO A 190 14.19 10.04 -21.12
CA PRO A 190 14.29 9.96 -22.56
C PRO A 190 15.54 9.23 -23.08
N SER A 191 16.63 9.23 -22.30
CA SER A 191 17.87 8.55 -22.68
C SER A 191 17.87 7.06 -22.31
N ILE A 192 17.06 6.65 -21.33
CA ILE A 192 17.14 5.29 -20.76
C ILE A 192 15.91 4.45 -21.10
N SER A 193 14.75 5.07 -21.28
CA SER A 193 13.55 4.44 -21.82
C SER A 193 12.82 5.42 -22.75
N PRO A 194 13.31 5.60 -23.99
CA PRO A 194 12.68 6.50 -24.97
C PRO A 194 11.20 6.19 -25.22
N LYS A 195 10.80 4.93 -25.04
CA LYS A 195 9.42 4.43 -25.23
C LYS A 195 8.44 4.90 -24.13
N THR A 196 8.93 5.33 -22.98
CA THR A 196 8.10 5.85 -21.87
C THR A 196 7.96 7.36 -21.87
N VAL A 197 8.67 8.09 -22.75
CA VAL A 197 8.54 9.55 -22.85
C VAL A 197 7.15 9.92 -23.37
N GLY A 198 6.38 10.64 -22.54
CA GLY A 198 5.01 11.06 -22.88
C GLY A 198 3.92 10.01 -22.63
N ASN A 199 4.28 8.81 -22.19
CA ASN A 199 3.35 7.78 -21.75
C ASN A 199 3.38 7.64 -20.22
N ASP A 200 2.25 7.23 -19.64
CA ASP A 200 2.19 6.90 -18.21
C ASP A 200 3.05 5.68 -17.91
N VAL A 201 3.88 5.78 -16.86
CA VAL A 201 4.70 4.67 -16.41
C VAL A 201 3.98 3.91 -15.31
N THR A 202 3.74 2.61 -15.52
CA THR A 202 3.05 1.75 -14.55
C THR A 202 3.99 0.68 -14.02
N ALA A 203 4.05 0.51 -12.69
CA ALA A 203 4.63 -0.70 -12.08
C ALA A 203 3.51 -1.63 -11.61
N GLU A 204 3.76 -2.93 -11.73
CA GLU A 204 2.84 -3.96 -11.25
C GLU A 204 3.45 -4.67 -10.04
N ILE A 205 2.62 -4.90 -9.03
CA ILE A 205 2.94 -5.69 -7.85
C ILE A 205 2.01 -6.88 -7.82
N ILE A 206 2.57 -8.07 -7.59
CA ILE A 206 1.80 -9.27 -7.29
C ILE A 206 2.29 -9.81 -5.96
N SER A 207 1.38 -10.22 -5.08
CA SER A 207 1.76 -10.84 -3.81
C SER A 207 0.90 -12.05 -3.50
N PHE A 208 1.51 -13.05 -2.87
CA PHE A 208 0.84 -14.20 -2.28
C PHE A 208 1.25 -14.33 -0.82
N GLY A 209 0.26 -14.49 0.05
CA GLY A 209 0.45 -14.65 1.49
C GLY A 209 -0.38 -15.78 2.05
N ILE A 210 0.14 -16.43 3.09
CA ILE A 210 -0.55 -17.45 3.87
C ILE A 210 -0.28 -17.22 5.35
N GLU A 211 -1.30 -17.40 6.19
CA GLU A 211 -1.24 -17.30 7.65
C GLU A 211 -2.00 -18.48 8.25
N TYR A 212 -1.40 -19.14 9.23
CA TYR A 212 -2.00 -20.23 9.99
C TYR A 212 -1.83 -19.95 11.49
N LYS A 213 -2.93 -19.96 12.24
CA LYS A 213 -2.94 -19.72 13.70
C LYS A 213 -3.14 -21.02 14.44
N LEU A 214 -2.21 -21.35 15.33
CA LEU A 214 -2.26 -22.54 16.17
C LEU A 214 -2.11 -22.14 17.63
N ASP A 215 -3.24 -22.04 18.34
CA ASP A 215 -3.31 -21.59 19.73
C ASP A 215 -2.61 -20.23 19.97
N GLN A 216 -1.39 -20.27 20.51
CA GLN A 216 -0.55 -19.10 20.79
C GLN A 216 0.48 -18.81 19.68
N TRP A 217 0.52 -19.65 18.64
CA TRP A 217 1.46 -19.55 17.53
C TRP A 217 0.78 -19.01 16.28
N ILE A 218 1.53 -18.22 15.52
CA ILE A 218 1.13 -17.77 14.19
C ILE A 218 2.29 -18.11 13.27
N LEU A 219 2.01 -18.92 12.25
CA LEU A 219 2.92 -19.20 11.15
C LEU A 219 2.40 -18.47 9.93
N SER A 220 3.20 -17.56 9.39
CA SER A 220 2.81 -16.81 8.21
C SER A 220 3.99 -16.59 7.27
N GLY A 221 3.67 -16.47 5.98
CA GLY A 221 4.63 -16.26 4.92
C GLY A 221 4.01 -15.40 3.83
N GLU A 222 4.81 -14.53 3.25
CA GLU A 222 4.39 -13.68 2.13
C GLU A 222 5.54 -13.56 1.14
N THR A 223 5.19 -13.54 -0.13
CA THR A 223 6.10 -13.29 -1.24
C THR A 223 5.49 -12.24 -2.15
N VAL A 224 6.34 -11.34 -2.64
CA VAL A 224 5.96 -10.20 -3.46
C VAL A 224 6.88 -10.15 -4.67
N TRP A 225 6.29 -9.95 -5.84
CA TRP A 225 6.99 -9.76 -7.11
C TRP A 225 6.68 -8.40 -7.67
N PHE A 226 7.70 -7.81 -8.27
CA PHE A 226 7.62 -6.53 -8.96
C PHE A 226 7.84 -6.75 -10.44
N LYS A 227 7.03 -6.08 -11.24
CA LYS A 227 7.30 -5.85 -12.65
C LYS A 227 7.35 -4.35 -12.86
N THR A 228 8.59 -3.85 -12.92
CA THR A 228 8.91 -2.48 -13.32
C THR A 228 9.32 -2.45 -14.79
N VAL A 229 9.54 -1.25 -15.32
CA VAL A 229 10.00 -1.01 -16.70
C VAL A 229 11.29 -1.77 -17.02
N ASP A 230 12.11 -2.09 -16.01
CA ASP A 230 13.41 -2.76 -16.18
C ASP A 230 13.35 -4.15 -16.83
N LYS A 231 12.20 -4.85 -16.79
CA LYS A 231 12.09 -6.19 -17.40
C LYS A 231 12.12 -6.16 -18.93
N GLU A 232 11.88 -5.01 -19.55
CA GLU A 232 12.08 -4.86 -21.00
C GLU A 232 13.52 -4.49 -21.35
N TRP A 233 14.30 -3.94 -20.41
CA TRP A 233 15.65 -3.43 -20.67
C TRP A 233 16.65 -4.57 -20.89
N SER A 234 16.46 -5.71 -20.24
CA SER A 234 17.34 -6.86 -20.44
C SER A 234 17.19 -7.48 -21.84
N LYS A 235 16.03 -7.31 -22.50
CA LYS A 235 15.81 -7.86 -23.85
C LYS A 235 16.42 -6.98 -24.93
N ASP A 236 16.43 -5.66 -24.73
CA ASP A 236 16.98 -4.73 -25.72
C ASP A 236 18.53 -4.69 -25.66
N LEU A 237 19.15 -5.02 -24.51
CA LEU A 237 20.62 -5.19 -24.41
C LEU A 237 21.16 -6.44 -25.13
N ASP A 238 20.38 -7.52 -25.19
CA ASP A 238 20.74 -8.72 -25.96
C ASP A 238 20.71 -8.50 -27.48
N SER A 239 20.18 -7.36 -27.95
CA SER A 239 20.15 -7.00 -29.37
C SER A 239 21.34 -6.12 -29.81
N ILE A 240 22.22 -5.76 -28.88
CA ILE A 240 23.40 -4.89 -29.12
C ILE A 240 24.73 -5.69 -29.04
N SER A 241 24.67 -7.01 -28.83
CA SER A 241 25.85 -7.90 -28.88
C SER A 241 26.00 -8.61 -30.22
#